data_AF-A0A947PBG3-F1
#
_entry.id   AF-A0A947PBG3-F1
#
_cell.length_a   1.000
_cell.length_b   1.000
_cell.length_c   1.000
_cell.angle_alpha   90.00
_cell.angle_beta   90.00
_cell.angle_gamma   90.00
#
_symmetry.space_group_name_H-M   'P 1'
#
loop_
_entity.id
_entity.type
_entity.pdbx_description
1 polymer ?
#
loop_
_entity_poly.entity_id
_entity_poly.type
_entity_poly.pdbx_seq_one_letter_code
_entity_poly.pdbx_strand_id
1 'polypeptide(L)' 'MLEREFIVRADSNGLELYDYLDVECAKSICENELEIPEECIKKIECYDNAFKIYLAKSRRYYSDDWYINLQRLDYVS' A
#
# COMPACT_ATOMS: atom_id res chain seq x y z
N MET A 1 13.50 9.36 12.48
CA MET A 1 12.21 8.65 12.26
C MET A 1 12.19 8.18 10.82
N LEU A 2 12.10 6.86 10.66
CA LEU A 2 12.24 6.13 9.40
C LEU A 2 11.00 6.35 8.52
N GLU A 3 11.20 6.35 7.21
CA GLU A 3 10.12 6.31 6.23
C GLU A 3 9.34 5.00 6.43
N ARG A 4 8.00 5.05 6.35
CA ARG A 4 7.18 3.85 6.49
C ARG A 4 6.89 3.31 5.10
N GLU A 5 7.32 2.08 4.87
CA GLU A 5 7.12 1.36 3.62
C GLU A 5 6.31 0.09 3.89
N PHE A 6 5.38 -0.20 2.99
CA PHE A 6 4.49 -1.37 3.08
C PHE A 6 4.52 -2.11 1.75
N ILE A 7 4.74 -3.42 1.78
CA ILE A 7 4.70 -4.25 0.59
C ILE A 7 3.37 -4.98 0.57
N VAL A 8 2.56 -4.69 -0.45
CA VAL A 8 1.28 -5.34 -0.69
C VAL A 8 1.49 -6.36 -1.81
N ARG A 9 1.36 -7.65 -1.47
CA ARG A 9 1.47 -8.75 -2.44
C ARG A 9 0.13 -9.02 -3.08
N ALA A 10 0.13 -9.16 -4.40
CA ALA A 10 -1.06 -9.47 -5.18
C ALA A 10 -1.69 -10.80 -4.76
N ASP A 11 -0.84 -11.82 -4.63
CA ASP A 11 -1.22 -13.21 -4.40
C ASP A 11 -1.85 -13.46 -3.02
N SER A 12 -1.53 -12.62 -2.03
CA SER A 12 -1.83 -12.94 -0.63
C SER A 12 -3.22 -12.52 -0.16
N ASN A 13 -3.97 -11.74 -0.96
CA ASN A 13 -5.20 -11.10 -0.50
C ASN A 13 -6.42 -11.27 -1.43
N GLY A 14 -6.35 -12.17 -2.42
CA GLY A 14 -7.43 -12.35 -3.39
C GLY A 14 -7.63 -11.15 -4.33
N LEU A 15 -6.64 -10.25 -4.38
CA LEU A 15 -6.59 -9.15 -5.32
C LEU A 15 -6.33 -9.75 -6.71
N GLU A 16 -7.36 -9.81 -7.55
CA GLU A 16 -7.23 -10.12 -8.98
C GLU A 16 -6.46 -8.97 -9.66
N LEU A 17 -5.16 -8.94 -9.44
CA LEU A 17 -4.27 -8.04 -10.13
C LEU A 17 -4.10 -8.56 -11.54
N TYR A 18 -4.55 -7.73 -12.49
CA TYR A 18 -4.32 -7.89 -13.91
C TYR A 18 -2.86 -8.31 -14.17
N ASP A 19 -2.62 -9.11 -15.22
CA ASP A 19 -1.31 -9.63 -15.69
C ASP A 19 -0.16 -8.60 -15.70
N TYR A 20 -0.46 -7.31 -15.55
CA TYR A 20 0.50 -6.23 -15.42
C TYR A 20 0.11 -5.28 -14.28
N LEU A 21 0.90 -5.30 -13.20
CA LEU A 21 0.70 -4.44 -12.02
C LEU A 21 1.33 -3.07 -12.26
N ASP A 22 0.54 -2.16 -12.81
CA ASP A 22 0.94 -0.77 -13.08
C ASP A 22 0.72 0.16 -11.88
N VAL A 23 1.37 1.33 -11.92
CA VAL A 23 1.21 2.37 -10.89
C VAL A 23 -0.24 2.81 -10.74
N GLU A 24 -1.00 2.87 -11.84
CA GLU A 24 -2.44 3.19 -11.80
C GLU A 24 -3.26 2.11 -11.10
N CYS A 25 -2.95 0.83 -11.33
CA CYS A 25 -3.61 -0.29 -10.63
C CYS A 25 -3.29 -0.24 -9.13
N ALA A 26 -2.02 -0.03 -8.78
CA ALA A 26 -1.60 0.07 -7.39
C ALA A 26 -2.24 1.26 -6.68
N LYS A 27 -2.38 2.42 -7.36
CA LYS A 27 -3.14 3.57 -6.83
C LYS A 27 -4.61 3.23 -6.60
N SER A 28 -5.24 2.57 -7.57
CA SER A 28 -6.65 2.17 -7.46
C SER A 28 -6.88 1.23 -6.28
N ILE A 29 -5.98 0.26 -6.05
CA ILE A 29 -6.02 -0.62 -4.89
C ILE A 29 -5.80 0.16 -3.60
N CYS A 30 -4.83 1.08 -3.57
CA CYS A 30 -4.61 1.92 -2.41
C CYS A 30 -5.88 2.69 -2.03
N GLU A 31 -6.58 3.28 -3.00
CA GLU A 31 -7.75 4.10 -2.75
C GLU A 31 -9.03 3.27 -2.48
N ASN A 32 -9.29 2.22 -3.26
CA ASN A 32 -10.55 1.49 -3.24
C ASN A 32 -10.54 0.27 -2.31
N GLU A 33 -9.44 -0.49 -2.29
CA GLU A 33 -9.34 -1.72 -1.48
C GLU A 33 -8.74 -1.45 -0.10
N LEU A 34 -7.70 -0.61 -0.05
CA LEU A 34 -6.98 -0.29 1.18
C LEU A 34 -7.46 1.01 1.83
N GLU A 35 -8.30 1.79 1.16
CA GLU A 35 -8.86 3.06 1.66
C GLU A 35 -7.78 4.07 2.14
N ILE A 36 -6.60 4.02 1.53
CA ILE A 36 -5.46 4.88 1.84
C ILE A 36 -5.64 6.23 1.13
N PRO A 37 -5.64 7.36 1.85
CA PRO A 37 -5.70 8.67 1.24
C PRO A 37 -4.44 8.96 0.40
N GLU A 38 -4.61 9.52 -0.81
CA GLU A 38 -3.48 9.95 -1.66
C GLU A 38 -2.51 10.87 -0.91
N GLU A 39 -3.00 11.78 -0.06
CA GLU A 39 -2.17 12.70 0.72
C GLU A 39 -1.20 11.98 1.67
N CYS A 40 -1.52 10.74 2.05
CA CYS A 40 -0.69 9.89 2.89
C CYS A 40 0.33 9.09 2.08
N ILE A 41 0.20 9.02 0.75
CA ILE A 41 1.07 8.25 -0.14
C ILE A 41 2.14 9.19 -0.71
N LYS A 42 3.41 8.90 -0.41
CA LYS A 42 4.56 9.62 -0.95
C LYS A 42 4.99 9.08 -2.32
N LYS A 43 5.02 7.75 -2.45
CA LYS A 43 5.44 7.06 -3.67
C LYS A 43 4.85 5.65 -3.68
N ILE A 44 4.60 5.11 -4.87
CA ILE A 44 4.30 3.71 -5.08
C ILE A 44 5.37 3.15 -6.03
N GLU A 45 5.91 1.99 -5.70
CA GLU A 45 6.80 1.22 -6.57
C GLU A 45 6.16 -0.12 -6.89
N CYS A 46 5.98 -0.42 -8.16
CA CYS A 46 5.39 -1.67 -8.60
C CYS A 46 6.50 -2.67 -8.97
N TYR A 47 6.26 -3.93 -8.62
CA TYR A 47 7.07 -5.10 -8.95
C TYR A 47 6.16 -6.13 -9.63
N ASP A 48 6.75 -7.17 -10.23
CA ASP A 48 6.02 -8.22 -10.99
C ASP A 48 4.69 -8.67 -10.34
N ASN A 49 4.70 -9.01 -9.04
CA ASN A 49 3.54 -9.56 -8.33
C ASN A 49 3.22 -8.83 -7.01
N ALA A 50 3.74 -7.62 -6.83
CA ALA A 50 3.56 -6.86 -5.60
C ALA A 50 3.82 -5.38 -5.85
N PHE A 51 3.33 -4.52 -4.97
CA PHE A 51 3.73 -3.12 -4.97
C PHE A 51 4.13 -2.69 -3.56
N LYS A 52 5.08 -1.76 -3.50
CA LYS A 52 5.51 -1.12 -2.27
C LYS A 52 4.97 0.30 -2.22
N ILE A 53 4.28 0.62 -1.13
CA ILE A 53 3.74 1.93 -0.83
C ILE A 53 4.69 2.59 0.17
N TYR A 54 5.13 3.80 -0.15
CA TYR A 54 5.86 4.66 0.77
C TYR A 54 4.90 5.70 1.31
N LEU A 55 4.68 5.71 2.62
CA LEU A 55 3.82 6.72 3.24
C LEU A 55 4.58 8.02 3.52
N ALA A 56 3.89 9.14 3.38
CA ALA A 56 4.36 10.44 3.80
C ALA A 56 4.66 10.44 5.31
N LYS A 57 5.63 11.24 5.77
CA LYS A 57 5.98 11.35 7.19
C LYS A 57 4.90 12.15 7.93
N SER A 58 3.80 11.50 8.28
CA SER A 58 2.70 12.09 9.05
C SER A 58 2.33 11.17 10.21
N ARG A 59 1.99 11.74 11.37
CA ARG A 59 1.46 10.98 12.51
C ARG A 59 -0.06 10.89 12.49
N ARG A 60 -0.71 11.59 11.57
CA ARG A 60 -2.18 11.69 11.50
C ARG A 60 -2.83 10.34 11.28
N TYR A 61 -2.25 9.53 10.38
CA TYR A 61 -2.81 8.24 10.00
C TYR A 61 -2.58 7.10 11.00
N TYR A 62 -1.89 7.33 12.13
CA TYR A 62 -1.50 6.22 13.03
C TYR A 62 -2.69 5.57 13.74
N SER A 63 -3.81 6.28 13.83
CA SER A 63 -5.05 5.79 14.46
C SER A 63 -6.10 5.42 13.44
N ASP A 64 -5.80 5.51 12.14
CA ASP A 64 -6.74 5.18 11.08
C ASP A 64 -6.81 3.67 10.88
N ASP A 65 -8.01 3.17 10.62
CA ASP A 65 -8.26 1.74 10.39
C ASP A 65 -7.46 1.19 9.21
N TRP A 66 -7.37 1.93 8.09
CA TRP A 66 -6.56 1.54 6.93
C TRP A 66 -5.09 1.34 7.30
N TYR A 67 -4.57 2.17 8.18
CA TYR A 67 -3.17 2.12 8.60
C TYR A 67 -2.91 0.91 9.48
N ILE A 68 -3.81 0.63 10.42
CA ILE A 68 -3.76 -0.56 11.26
C ILE A 68 -3.87 -1.83 10.39
N ASN A 69 -4.73 -1.81 9.37
CA ASN A 69 -4.89 -2.90 8.41
C ASN A 69 -3.62 -3.11 7.56
N LEU A 70 -2.95 -2.03 7.12
CA LEU A 70 -1.64 -2.11 6.47
C LEU A 70 -0.57 -2.73 7.38
N GLN A 71 -0.58 -2.45 8.68
CA GLN A 71 0.35 -3.07 9.62
C GLN A 71 0.09 -4.57 9.83
N ARG A 72 -1.12 -5.05 9.52
CA ARG A 72 -1.47 -6.48 9.56
C ARG A 72 -1.08 -7.21 8.28
N LEU A 73 -0.97 -6.50 7.16
CA LEU A 73 -0.39 -7.04 5.94
C LEU A 73 1.09 -7.28 6.19
N ASP A 74 1.52 -8.52 6.02
CA ASP A 74 2.81 -9.06 6.48
C ASP A 74 3.98 -8.12 6.13
N TYR A 75 4.56 -7.51 7.16
CA TYR A 75 5.64 -6.53 7.04
C TYR A 75 6.93 -7.26 6.72
N VAL A 76 7.30 -7.36 5.44
CA VAL A 76 8.61 -7.87 5.05
C VAL A 76 9.61 -6.72 5.11
N SER A 77 10.34 -6.65 6.23
CA SER A 77 11.39 -5.67 6.54
C SER A 77 12.59 -5.74 5.60
#